data_AF-A0A916H959-F1
#
_entry.id   AF-A0A916H959-F1
#
_cell.length_a   1.000
_cell.length_b   1.000
_cell.length_c   1.000
_cell.angle_alpha   90.00
_cell.angle_beta   90.00
_cell.angle_gamma   90.00
#
_symmetry.space_group_name_H-M   'P 1'
#
loop_
_entity.id
_entity.type
_entity.pdbx_description
1 polymer ?
#
loop_
_entity_poly.entity_id
_entity_poly.type
_entity_poly.pdbx_seq_one_letter_code
_entity_poly.pdbx_strand_id
1 'polypeptide(L)'
;MKKTRNSIGLILLIFLFFLSGCKSAALQAIEDAASVLQITTGREVDRWTHDKGKALGKPVYPEIFIVYEPINNHTKEEVYAEIVAILKKNNWVGREPITGYDYFKATLQQGGFEISTKVVIGRIKNIVTISVAIH
;
A
#
# COMPACT_ATOMS: atom_id res chain seq x y z
N MET A 1 22.24 50.07 17.62
CA MET A 1 22.50 48.65 17.27
C MET A 1 22.38 47.85 18.57
N LYS A 2 21.72 46.70 18.74
CA LYS A 2 21.30 45.61 17.84
C LYS A 2 20.04 44.97 18.46
N LYS A 3 19.07 44.64 17.61
CA LYS A 3 17.76 44.04 17.96
C LYS A 3 17.97 42.56 18.27
N THR A 4 17.80 42.13 19.53
CA THR A 4 17.71 40.71 19.91
C THR A 4 16.37 40.16 19.47
N ARG A 5 16.33 39.65 18.25
CA ARG A 5 15.16 38.98 17.67
C ARG A 5 15.64 37.67 17.08
N ASN A 6 14.92 36.60 17.42
CA ASN A 6 14.81 35.35 16.65
C ASN A 6 15.81 34.22 16.98
N SER A 7 15.80 33.71 18.21
CA SER A 7 16.42 32.39 18.49
C SER A 7 15.42 31.34 19.01
N ILE A 8 14.24 31.75 19.46
CA ILE A 8 13.24 30.84 20.06
C ILE A 8 12.40 30.14 18.96
N GLY A 9 12.14 30.82 17.83
CA GLY A 9 11.36 30.25 16.72
C GLY A 9 12.08 29.15 15.94
N LEU A 10 13.41 29.11 15.97
CA LEU A 10 14.21 28.12 15.22
C LEU A 10 14.31 26.78 15.95
N ILE A 11 14.34 26.80 17.29
CA ILE A 11 14.43 25.58 18.12
C ILE A 11 13.10 24.82 18.12
N LEU A 12 11.97 25.54 18.07
CA LEU A 12 10.64 24.92 17.99
C LEU A 12 10.38 24.22 16.65
N LEU A 13 10.94 24.73 15.54
CA LEU A 13 10.82 24.13 14.21
C LEU A 13 11.62 22.83 14.07
N ILE A 14 12.78 22.75 14.74
CA ILE A 14 13.62 21.53 14.76
C ILE A 14 12.98 20.45 15.62
N PHE A 15 12.34 20.82 16.74
CA PHE A 15 11.68 19.84 17.62
C PHE A 15 10.41 19.23 17.00
N LEU A 16 9.69 19.97 16.14
CA LEU A 16 8.54 19.46 15.40
C LEU A 16 8.92 18.49 14.27
N PHE A 17 10.15 18.57 13.74
CA PHE A 17 10.64 17.63 12.71
C PHE A 17 11.02 16.25 13.24
N PHE A 18 11.21 16.09 14.55
CA PHE A 18 11.55 14.80 15.18
C PHE A 18 10.34 13.99 15.65
N LEU A 19 9.12 14.52 15.53
CA LEU A 19 7.88 13.82 15.90
C LEU A 19 7.25 12.99 14.77
N SER A 20 7.82 13.04 13.55
CA SER A 20 7.51 12.05 12.52
C SER A 20 8.23 10.75 12.89
N GLY A 21 7.63 9.98 13.80
CA GLY A 21 8.16 8.71 14.26
C GLY A 21 8.62 7.84 13.08
N CYS A 22 9.85 7.31 13.17
CA CYS A 22 10.37 6.37 12.17
C CYS A 22 9.36 5.24 11.98
N LYS A 23 8.78 5.14 10.78
CA LYS A 23 8.01 3.96 10.37
C LYS A 23 8.94 2.75 10.41
N SER A 24 8.39 1.56 10.69
CA SER A 24 9.18 0.34 10.56
C SER A 24 9.60 0.16 9.09
N ALA A 25 10.77 -0.44 8.85
CA ALA A 25 11.25 -0.68 7.48
C ALA A 25 10.24 -1.51 6.67
N ALA A 26 9.55 -2.46 7.31
CA ALA A 26 8.49 -3.26 6.70
C ALA A 26 7.27 -2.40 6.32
N LEU A 27 6.84 -1.48 7.19
CA LEU A 27 5.72 -0.58 6.92
C LEU A 27 6.04 0.36 5.75
N GLN A 28 7.25 0.96 5.74
CA GLN A 28 7.69 1.79 4.64
C GLN A 28 7.73 1.00 3.32
N ALA A 29 8.28 -0.22 3.36
CA ALA A 29 8.38 -1.07 2.18
C ALA A 29 7.00 -1.38 1.56
N ILE A 30 5.97 -1.65 2.37
CA ILE A 30 4.62 -1.90 1.83
C ILE A 30 3.92 -0.63 1.34
N GLU A 31 4.15 0.52 1.97
CA GLU A 31 3.61 1.81 1.50
C GLU A 31 4.20 2.19 0.15
N ASP A 32 5.51 2.04 -0.01
CA ASP A 32 6.22 2.27 -1.27
C ASP A 32 5.69 1.32 -2.36
N ALA A 33 5.53 0.04 -2.03
CA ALA A 33 4.97 -0.95 -2.95
C ALA A 33 3.51 -0.65 -3.35
N ALA A 34 2.71 -0.08 -2.44
CA ALA A 34 1.33 0.31 -2.71
C ALA A 34 1.22 1.60 -3.53
N SER A 35 2.23 2.48 -3.47
CA SER A 35 2.21 3.79 -4.14
C SER A 35 2.18 3.71 -5.67
N VAL A 36 2.60 2.57 -6.24
CA VAL A 36 2.61 2.35 -7.70
C VAL A 36 1.20 2.17 -8.28
N LEU A 37 0.19 1.93 -7.44
CA LEU A 37 -1.20 1.71 -7.84
C LEU A 37 -1.93 3.03 -8.10
N GLN A 38 -1.57 3.68 -9.20
CA GLN A 38 -2.30 4.81 -9.77
C GLN A 38 -3.06 4.32 -11.00
N ILE A 39 -4.39 4.26 -10.89
CA ILE A 39 -5.27 3.74 -11.93
C ILE A 39 -6.14 4.86 -12.51
N THR A 40 -6.64 4.67 -13.73
CA THR A 40 -7.47 5.64 -14.46
C THR A 40 -8.90 5.14 -14.68
N THR A 41 -9.12 3.83 -14.64
CA THR A 41 -10.44 3.20 -14.84
C THR A 41 -11.28 3.15 -13.56
N GLY A 42 -10.69 3.45 -12.40
CA GLY A 42 -11.37 3.47 -11.11
C GLY A 42 -10.84 4.54 -10.17
N ARG A 43 -11.55 4.75 -9.06
CA ARG A 43 -11.15 5.65 -7.97
C ARG A 43 -10.91 4.85 -6.70
N GLU A 44 -9.88 5.23 -5.95
CA GLU A 44 -9.68 4.74 -4.59
C GLU A 44 -10.78 5.34 -3.71
N VAL A 45 -11.58 4.48 -3.06
CA VAL A 45 -12.65 4.91 -2.15
C VAL A 45 -12.33 4.68 -0.69
N ASP A 46 -11.38 3.78 -0.41
CA ASP A 46 -10.95 3.50 0.94
C ASP A 46 -9.52 2.92 0.94
N ARG A 47 -8.77 3.26 1.98
CA ARG A 47 -7.42 2.74 2.24
C ARG A 47 -7.18 2.67 3.74
N TRP A 48 -6.81 1.50 4.22
CA TRP A 48 -6.38 1.32 5.60
C TRP A 48 -5.12 0.48 5.70
N THR A 49 -4.29 0.88 6.66
CA THR A 49 -3.08 0.16 7.03
C THR A 49 -3.26 -0.39 8.43
N HIS A 50 -2.99 -1.67 8.62
CA HIS A 50 -3.09 -2.32 9.93
C HIS A 50 -2.04 -3.40 10.07
N ASP A 51 -1.60 -3.65 11.30
CA ASP A 51 -0.72 -4.77 11.57
C ASP A 51 -1.57 -6.04 11.83
N LYS A 52 -1.33 -7.08 11.03
CA LYS A 52 -2.09 -8.34 11.06
C LYS A 52 -1.33 -9.43 11.81
N GLY A 53 -2.11 -10.28 12.48
CA GLY A 53 -1.62 -11.41 13.29
C GLY A 53 -1.17 -10.98 14.69
N LYS A 54 -1.15 -11.92 15.64
CA LYS A 54 -0.53 -11.74 16.96
C LYS A 54 0.40 -12.92 17.25
N ALA A 55 1.68 -12.67 17.41
CA ALA A 55 2.65 -13.63 17.96
C ALA A 55 3.17 -13.06 19.27
N LEU A 56 2.98 -13.81 20.37
CA LEU A 56 3.35 -13.36 21.72
C LEU A 56 2.79 -11.96 22.08
N GLY A 57 1.57 -11.66 21.61
CA GLY A 57 0.91 -10.38 21.86
C GLY A 57 1.39 -9.20 21.01
N LYS A 58 2.34 -9.40 20.09
CA LYS A 58 2.82 -8.38 19.16
C LYS A 58 2.25 -8.59 17.75
N PRO A 59 2.00 -7.51 16.99
CA PRO A 59 1.60 -7.65 15.60
C PRO A 59 2.66 -8.39 14.78
N VAL A 60 2.24 -9.25 13.86
CA VAL A 60 3.15 -10.18 13.17
C VAL A 60 3.64 -9.58 11.87
N TYR A 61 2.78 -8.96 11.04
CA TYR A 61 3.21 -8.26 9.83
C TYR A 61 2.24 -7.14 9.42
N PRO A 62 2.72 -6.03 8.82
CA PRO A 62 1.87 -4.96 8.34
C PRO A 62 1.14 -5.36 7.04
N GLU A 63 -0.09 -4.84 6.88
CA GLU A 63 -0.94 -5.03 5.70
C GLU A 63 -1.59 -3.68 5.30
N ILE A 64 -1.66 -3.40 4.01
CA ILE A 64 -2.45 -2.32 3.41
C ILE A 64 -3.61 -2.94 2.63
N PHE A 65 -4.78 -2.37 2.83
CA PHE A 65 -5.98 -2.70 2.05
C PHE A 65 -6.42 -1.47 1.27
N ILE A 66 -6.73 -1.65 0.00
CA ILE A 66 -7.14 -0.57 -0.91
C ILE A 66 -8.40 -1.02 -1.65
N VAL A 67 -9.41 -0.16 -1.67
CA VAL A 67 -10.68 -0.41 -2.36
C VAL A 67 -10.80 0.52 -3.55
N TYR A 68 -11.04 -0.06 -4.72
CA TYR A 68 -11.31 0.67 -5.95
C TYR A 68 -12.74 0.46 -6.43
N GLU A 69 -13.42 1.55 -6.78
CA GLU A 69 -14.69 1.53 -7.51
C GLU A 69 -14.47 1.98 -8.95
N PRO A 70 -15.12 1.36 -9.94
CA PRO A 70 -15.10 1.86 -11.31
C PRO A 70 -15.66 3.28 -11.39
N ILE A 71 -15.12 4.09 -12.29
CA ILE A 71 -15.64 5.43 -12.59
C ILE A 71 -16.19 5.50 -14.00
N ASN A 72 -17.09 6.44 -14.25
CA ASN A 72 -17.75 6.63 -15.55
C ASN A 72 -18.44 5.32 -16.01
N ASN A 73 -18.14 4.88 -17.22
CA ASN A 73 -18.69 3.66 -17.83
C ASN A 73 -17.74 2.47 -17.70
N HIS A 74 -16.67 2.57 -16.90
CA HIS A 74 -15.75 1.46 -16.73
C HIS A 74 -16.36 0.31 -15.94
N THR A 75 -15.93 -0.90 -16.25
CA THR A 75 -16.33 -2.08 -15.49
C THR A 75 -15.30 -2.42 -14.40
N LYS A 76 -15.72 -3.27 -13.46
CA LYS A 76 -14.82 -3.78 -12.43
C LYS A 76 -13.73 -4.68 -13.01
N GLU A 77 -13.99 -5.36 -14.13
CA GLU A 77 -13.02 -6.17 -14.86
C GLU A 77 -11.95 -5.29 -15.52
N GLU A 78 -12.32 -4.11 -16.03
CA GLU A 78 -11.36 -3.14 -16.56
C GLU A 78 -10.46 -2.58 -15.46
N VAL A 79 -11.04 -2.23 -14.31
CA VAL A 79 -10.28 -1.83 -13.11
C VAL A 79 -9.32 -2.92 -12.66
N TYR A 80 -9.77 -4.16 -12.60
CA TYR A 80 -8.93 -5.30 -12.26
C TYR A 80 -7.78 -5.48 -13.27
N ALA A 81 -8.08 -5.43 -14.56
CA ALA A 81 -7.09 -5.60 -15.61
C ALA A 81 -6.00 -4.51 -15.54
N GLU A 82 -6.38 -3.26 -15.28
CA GLU A 82 -5.43 -2.16 -15.10
C GLU A 82 -4.54 -2.37 -13.86
N ILE A 83 -5.12 -2.74 -12.71
CA ILE A 83 -4.36 -3.06 -11.49
C ILE A 83 -3.35 -4.17 -11.78
N VAL A 84 -3.77 -5.26 -12.41
CA VAL A 84 -2.89 -6.39 -12.74
C VAL A 84 -1.79 -5.96 -13.72
N ALA A 85 -2.11 -5.14 -14.72
CA ALA A 85 -1.13 -4.61 -15.67
C ALA A 85 -0.08 -3.74 -14.98
N ILE A 86 -0.49 -2.87 -14.05
CA ILE A 86 0.42 -2.04 -13.25
C ILE A 86 1.34 -2.92 -12.40
N LEU A 87 0.81 -3.94 -11.71
CA LEU A 87 1.61 -4.84 -10.90
C LEU A 87 2.66 -5.56 -11.76
N LYS A 88 2.26 -6.14 -12.90
CA LYS A 88 3.19 -6.80 -13.83
C LYS A 88 4.26 -5.84 -14.36
N LYS A 89 3.89 -4.60 -14.70
CA LYS A 89 4.82 -3.55 -15.14
C LYS A 89 5.84 -3.16 -14.06
N ASN A 90 5.47 -3.29 -12.79
CA ASN A 90 6.31 -2.95 -11.64
C ASN A 90 7.01 -4.19 -11.03
N ASN A 91 7.37 -5.17 -11.86
CA ASN A 91 8.14 -6.36 -11.48
C ASN A 91 7.49 -7.27 -10.43
N TRP A 92 6.17 -7.16 -10.22
CA TRP A 92 5.46 -8.14 -9.40
C TRP A 92 5.35 -9.46 -10.16
N VAL A 93 5.83 -10.53 -9.54
CA VAL A 93 5.80 -11.87 -10.13
C VAL A 93 4.56 -12.58 -9.62
N GLY A 94 3.58 -12.77 -10.51
CA GLY A 94 2.29 -13.35 -10.17
C GLY A 94 1.86 -14.47 -11.10
N ARG A 95 0.86 -15.22 -10.64
CA ARG A 95 0.12 -16.18 -11.47
C ARG A 95 -1.35 -15.78 -11.50
N GLU A 96 -1.93 -15.78 -12.68
CA GLU A 96 -3.38 -15.75 -12.83
C GLU A 96 -3.97 -16.99 -12.16
N PRO A 97 -5.18 -16.88 -11.58
CA PRO A 97 -5.80 -17.98 -10.89
C PRO A 97 -6.21 -19.07 -11.88
N ILE A 98 -5.81 -20.30 -11.60
CA ILE A 98 -6.36 -21.46 -12.31
C ILE A 98 -7.72 -21.73 -11.66
N THR A 99 -8.79 -21.34 -12.35
CA THR A 99 -10.23 -21.61 -12.07
C THR A 99 -10.99 -20.77 -11.02
N GLY A 100 -12.16 -20.28 -11.43
CA GLY A 100 -13.37 -20.08 -10.62
C GLY A 100 -13.44 -18.86 -9.70
N TYR A 101 -12.34 -18.17 -9.49
CA TYR A 101 -12.28 -17.01 -8.62
C TYR A 101 -11.52 -15.89 -9.34
N ASP A 102 -12.11 -14.70 -9.42
CA ASP A 102 -11.49 -13.51 -9.98
C ASP A 102 -10.40 -12.96 -9.02
N TYR A 103 -9.27 -13.67 -8.90
CA TYR A 103 -8.18 -13.34 -7.97
C TYR A 103 -6.80 -13.32 -8.61
N PHE A 104 -6.07 -12.22 -8.54
CA PHE A 104 -4.64 -12.18 -8.87
C PHE A 104 -3.82 -12.31 -7.59
N LYS A 105 -2.72 -13.08 -7.63
CA LYS A 105 -1.70 -13.09 -6.57
C LYS A 105 -0.32 -12.87 -7.16
N ALA A 106 0.46 -12.01 -6.52
CA ALA A 106 1.84 -11.76 -6.91
C ALA A 106 2.73 -11.46 -5.71
N THR A 107 4.04 -11.56 -5.92
CA THR A 107 5.07 -11.18 -4.96
C THR A 107 6.06 -10.18 -5.55
N LEU A 108 6.67 -9.38 -4.69
CA LEU A 108 7.70 -8.38 -5.01
C LEU A 108 8.78 -8.44 -3.93
N GLN A 109 10.05 -8.48 -4.34
CA GLN A 109 11.19 -8.35 -3.43
C GLN A 109 11.54 -6.87 -3.28
N GLN A 110 11.36 -6.30 -2.09
CA GLN A 110 11.60 -4.88 -1.84
C GLN A 110 12.07 -4.62 -0.41
N GLY A 111 13.14 -3.86 -0.23
CA GLY A 111 13.64 -3.48 1.09
C GLY A 111 14.11 -4.65 1.97
N GLY A 112 14.47 -5.78 1.37
CA GLY A 112 14.80 -7.02 2.09
C GLY A 112 13.59 -7.83 2.55
N PHE A 113 12.38 -7.45 2.11
CA PHE A 113 11.14 -8.15 2.39
C PHE A 113 10.57 -8.78 1.13
N GLU A 114 9.93 -9.95 1.29
CA GLU A 114 9.00 -10.46 0.30
C GLU A 114 7.63 -9.85 0.56
N ILE A 115 7.19 -8.97 -0.32
CA ILE A 115 5.86 -8.36 -0.27
C ILE A 115 4.93 -9.20 -1.15
N SER A 116 3.77 -9.55 -0.62
CA SER A 116 2.73 -10.27 -1.33
C SER A 116 1.53 -9.35 -1.59
N THR A 117 0.88 -9.53 -2.73
CA THR A 117 -0.38 -8.86 -3.03
C THR A 117 -1.45 -9.84 -3.48
N LYS A 118 -2.69 -9.51 -3.17
CA LYS A 118 -3.90 -10.16 -3.67
C LYS A 118 -4.83 -9.10 -4.24
N VAL A 119 -5.27 -9.29 -5.48
CA VAL A 119 -6.32 -8.47 -6.12
C VAL A 119 -7.56 -9.33 -6.27
N VAL A 120 -8.73 -8.83 -5.91
CA VAL A 120 -10.01 -9.55 -6.00
C VAL A 120 -11.06 -8.69 -6.68
N ILE A 121 -11.76 -9.27 -7.67
CA ILE A 121 -12.98 -8.67 -8.21
C ILE A 121 -14.15 -8.99 -7.28
N GLY A 122 -14.72 -7.96 -6.65
CA GLY A 122 -15.94 -8.07 -5.86
C GLY A 122 -17.20 -7.93 -6.72
N ARG A 123 -18.38 -7.89 -6.07
CA ARG A 123 -19.64 -7.68 -6.80
C ARG A 123 -19.71 -6.31 -7.48
N ILE A 124 -19.23 -5.27 -6.79
CA ILE A 124 -19.34 -3.86 -7.19
C ILE A 124 -17.96 -3.15 -7.19
N LYS A 125 -16.98 -3.68 -6.44
CA LYS A 125 -15.70 -3.04 -6.15
C LYS A 125 -14.55 -4.02 -6.29
N ASN A 126 -13.35 -3.50 -6.58
CA ASN A 126 -12.11 -4.25 -6.55
C ASN A 126 -11.39 -4.03 -5.23
N ILE A 127 -10.77 -5.08 -4.72
CA ILE A 127 -10.03 -5.06 -3.47
C ILE A 127 -8.60 -5.46 -3.75
N VAL A 128 -7.65 -4.61 -3.35
CA VAL A 128 -6.22 -4.92 -3.34
C VAL A 128 -5.77 -5.05 -1.89
N THR A 129 -5.11 -6.15 -1.58
CA THR A 129 -4.46 -6.37 -0.29
C THR A 129 -2.96 -6.50 -0.55
N ILE A 130 -2.14 -5.77 0.19
CA ILE A 130 -0.67 -5.81 0.13
C ILE A 130 -0.16 -6.10 1.53
N SER A 131 0.67 -7.13 1.70
CA SER A 131 1.21 -7.51 3.01
C SER A 131 2.63 -8.03 2.88
N VAL A 132 3.41 -7.97 3.95
CA VAL A 132 4.70 -8.67 4.01
C VAL A 132 4.46 -10.16 4.26
N ALA A 133 5.08 -11.03 3.46
CA ALA A 133 5.20 -12.44 3.76
C ALA A 133 6.36 -12.63 4.77
N ILE A 134 6.08 -13.29 5.89
CA ILE A 134 7.11 -13.70 6.84
C ILE A 134 7.38 -15.18 6.58
N HIS A 135 8.60 -15.48 6.17
CA HIS A 135 9.15 -16.85 6.11
C HIS A 135 9.77 -17.22 7.45
#